data_AF-A0A7K0VZW9-F1
#
_entry.id   AF-A0A7K0VZW9-F1
#
_cell.length_a   1.000
_cell.length_b   1.000
_cell.length_c   1.000
_cell.angle_alpha   90.00
_cell.angle_beta   90.00
_cell.angle_gamma   90.00
#
_symmetry.space_group_name_H-M   'P 1'
#
loop_
_entity.id
_entity.type
_entity.pdbx_description
1 polymer ?
#
loop_
_entity_poly.entity_id
_entity_poly.type
_entity_poly.pdbx_seq_one_letter_code
_entity_poly.pdbx_strand_id
1 'polypeptide(L)'
;MNKTSMILDVDTGVDDAFAVLFAAMHPSIKLLGITCVDGNTNVDQVVANTLKVLDAAGAGDIPVARGAVRPLLGESKYAEYVHGADGMGDLGITPSQRTVDKRSAVELLRDLIEQS
;
A
#
# COMPACT_ATOMS: atom_id res chain seq x y z
N MET A 1 15.18 -21.02 7.71
CA MET A 1 15.71 -19.64 7.68
C MET A 1 14.64 -18.73 8.27
N ASN A 2 14.99 -17.80 9.15
CA ASN A 2 14.02 -16.83 9.66
C ASN A 2 13.62 -15.88 8.52
N LYS A 3 12.31 -15.64 8.39
CA LYS A 3 11.79 -14.65 7.44
C LYS A 3 12.10 -13.24 7.95
N THR A 4 12.37 -12.32 7.04
CA THR A 4 12.46 -10.90 7.36
C THR A 4 11.05 -10.34 7.55
N SER A 5 10.73 -9.89 8.76
CA SER A 5 9.49 -9.15 9.03
C SER A 5 9.55 -7.78 8.36
N MET A 6 8.49 -7.39 7.67
CA MET A 6 8.44 -6.14 6.91
C MET A 6 7.07 -5.48 7.06
N ILE A 7 7.07 -4.16 7.22
CA ILE A 7 5.91 -3.29 7.04
C ILE A 7 6.26 -2.39 5.85
N LEU A 8 5.35 -2.22 4.90
CA LEU A 8 5.54 -1.30 3.78
C LEU A 8 4.69 -0.05 4.00
N ASP A 9 5.29 1.12 3.92
CA ASP A 9 4.58 2.40 3.82
C ASP A 9 4.73 2.89 2.37
N VAL A 10 3.61 3.04 1.66
CA VAL A 10 3.60 3.25 0.20
C VAL A 10 2.64 4.35 -0.22
N ASP A 11 2.95 4.97 -1.34
CA ASP A 11 2.08 5.88 -2.10
C ASP A 11 1.73 5.25 -3.46
N THR A 12 1.30 3.99 -3.41
CA THR A 12 1.18 3.04 -4.53
C THR A 12 0.95 3.66 -5.91
N GLY A 13 2.08 3.91 -6.58
CA GLY A 13 2.23 4.00 -8.02
C GLY A 13 2.68 2.66 -8.63
N VAL A 14 3.20 2.73 -9.85
CA VAL A 14 3.61 1.56 -10.63
C VAL A 14 4.78 0.81 -9.98
N ASP A 15 5.78 1.52 -9.47
CA ASP A 15 6.96 0.95 -8.83
C ASP A 15 6.65 0.37 -7.44
N ASP A 16 5.85 1.06 -6.63
CA ASP A 16 5.32 0.50 -5.38
C ASP A 16 4.51 -0.77 -5.61
N ALA A 17 3.71 -0.83 -6.69
CA ALA A 17 2.95 -2.03 -7.01
C ALA A 17 3.88 -3.23 -7.21
N PHE A 18 5.02 -3.06 -7.88
CA PHE A 18 6.03 -4.11 -7.98
C PHE A 18 6.66 -4.45 -6.63
N ALA A 19 6.93 -3.45 -5.78
CA ALA A 19 7.47 -3.69 -4.43
C ALA A 19 6.50 -4.49 -3.55
N VAL A 20 5.21 -4.16 -3.59
CA VAL A 20 4.14 -4.88 -2.86
C VAL A 20 3.98 -6.30 -3.41
N LEU A 21 3.93 -6.49 -4.73
CA LEU A 21 3.90 -7.82 -5.34
C LEU A 21 5.09 -8.67 -4.88
N PHE A 22 6.30 -8.11 -4.96
CA PHE A 22 7.51 -8.80 -4.54
C PHE A 22 7.46 -9.18 -3.07
N ALA A 23 7.16 -8.23 -2.17
CA ALA A 23 7.12 -8.47 -0.73
C ALA A 23 6.05 -9.50 -0.33
N ALA A 24 4.87 -9.48 -0.98
CA ALA A 24 3.79 -10.42 -0.72
C ALA A 24 4.10 -11.84 -1.18
N MET A 25 4.86 -11.99 -2.28
CA MET A 25 5.13 -13.30 -2.90
C MET A 25 6.47 -13.91 -2.48
N HIS A 26 7.41 -13.11 -1.96
CA HIS A 26 8.76 -13.60 -1.69
C HIS A 26 8.81 -14.52 -0.46
N PRO A 27 9.33 -15.76 -0.56
CA PRO A 27 9.20 -16.78 0.49
C PRO A 27 9.95 -16.42 1.78
N SER A 28 10.99 -15.59 1.69
CA SER A 28 11.79 -15.13 2.84
C SER A 28 11.24 -13.87 3.50
N ILE A 29 10.15 -13.28 3.02
CA ILE A 29 9.54 -12.09 3.61
C ILE A 29 8.28 -12.50 4.39
N LYS A 30 8.11 -11.91 5.57
CA LYS A 30 6.87 -11.95 6.35
C LYS A 30 6.31 -10.52 6.34
N LEU A 31 5.47 -10.23 5.35
CA LEU A 31 4.80 -8.93 5.24
C LEU A 31 3.72 -8.84 6.34
N LEU A 32 3.94 -7.97 7.32
CA LEU A 32 3.09 -7.81 8.50
C LEU A 32 1.88 -6.92 8.24
N GLY A 33 2.03 -5.94 7.35
CA GLY A 33 0.99 -4.98 7.00
C GLY A 33 1.51 -3.95 6.01
N ILE A 34 0.58 -3.16 5.45
CA ILE A 34 0.87 -2.05 4.55
C ILE A 34 0.17 -0.80 5.05
N THR A 35 0.86 0.33 5.04
CA THR A 35 0.31 1.65 5.31
C THR A 35 0.36 2.48 4.03
N CYS A 36 -0.67 3.30 3.81
CA CYS A 36 -0.84 4.07 2.59
C CYS A 36 -0.78 5.57 2.89
N VAL A 37 -0.01 6.33 2.12
CA VAL A 37 0.13 7.78 2.29
C VAL A 37 -0.12 8.53 0.98
N ASP A 38 -0.52 9.81 1.08
CA ASP A 38 -0.63 10.72 -0.06
C ASP A 38 0.75 10.95 -0.72
N GLY A 39 0.82 10.83 -2.06
CA GLY A 39 2.08 10.88 -2.80
C GLY A 39 1.86 10.85 -4.32
N ASN A 40 2.21 9.77 -5.01
CA ASN A 40 1.99 9.63 -6.47
C ASN A 40 0.55 9.95 -6.90
N THR A 41 -0.42 9.66 -6.05
CA THR A 41 -1.83 10.05 -6.19
C THR A 41 -2.44 10.30 -4.80
N ASN A 42 -3.70 10.68 -4.75
CA ASN A 42 -4.41 10.87 -3.49
C ASN A 42 -4.49 9.56 -2.69
N VAL A 43 -4.44 9.65 -1.36
CA VAL A 43 -4.35 8.45 -0.50
C VAL A 43 -5.51 7.44 -0.68
N ASP A 44 -6.70 7.88 -1.08
CA ASP A 44 -7.83 6.94 -1.31
C ASP A 44 -7.58 6.08 -2.55
N GLN A 45 -7.02 6.68 -3.61
CA GLN A 45 -6.58 5.96 -4.80
C GLN A 45 -5.37 5.06 -4.50
N VAL A 46 -4.40 5.53 -3.71
CA VAL A 46 -3.27 4.71 -3.23
C VAL A 46 -3.78 3.44 -2.56
N VAL A 47 -4.68 3.58 -1.59
CA VAL A 47 -5.28 2.45 -0.87
C VAL A 47 -5.95 1.48 -1.84
N ALA A 48 -6.78 2.00 -2.77
CA ALA A 48 -7.43 1.18 -3.77
C ALA A 48 -6.42 0.40 -4.64
N ASN A 49 -5.32 1.04 -5.03
CA ASN A 49 -4.26 0.43 -5.83
C ASN A 49 -3.52 -0.65 -5.03
N THR A 50 -3.13 -0.38 -3.78
CA THR A 50 -2.48 -1.37 -2.91
C THR A 50 -3.35 -2.64 -2.76
N LEU A 51 -4.66 -2.48 -2.57
CA LEU A 51 -5.59 -3.61 -2.44
C LEU A 51 -5.69 -4.43 -3.73
N LYS A 52 -5.77 -3.79 -4.90
CA LYS A 52 -5.73 -4.48 -6.20
C LYS A 52 -4.45 -5.29 -6.37
N VAL A 53 -3.31 -4.73 -5.94
CA VAL A 53 -2.02 -5.40 -6.02
C VAL A 53 -1.98 -6.63 -5.12
N LEU A 54 -2.51 -6.55 -3.90
CA LEU A 54 -2.61 -7.70 -3.00
C LEU A 54 -3.54 -8.81 -3.54
N ASP A 55 -4.62 -8.45 -4.23
CA ASP A 55 -5.47 -9.41 -4.94
C ASP A 55 -4.70 -10.09 -6.07
N ALA A 56 -3.97 -9.32 -6.89
CA ALA A 56 -3.14 -9.86 -7.96
C ALA A 56 -2.02 -10.79 -7.45
N ALA A 57 -1.46 -10.50 -6.28
CA ALA A 57 -0.47 -11.35 -5.61
C ALA A 57 -1.07 -12.66 -5.05
N GLY A 58 -2.40 -12.79 -5.00
CA GLY A 58 -3.06 -13.88 -4.27
C GLY A 58 -2.70 -13.86 -2.77
N ALA A 59 -2.44 -12.67 -2.22
CA ALA A 59 -2.02 -12.53 -0.83
C ALA A 59 -3.16 -12.90 0.13
N GLY A 60 -2.81 -13.38 1.33
CA GLY A 60 -3.77 -13.59 2.43
C GLY A 60 -4.19 -12.29 3.11
N ASP A 61 -4.73 -12.39 4.32
CA ASP A 61 -5.27 -11.25 5.10
C ASP A 61 -4.15 -10.35 5.66
N ILE A 62 -3.48 -9.62 4.77
CA ILE A 62 -2.50 -8.58 5.11
C ILE A 62 -3.27 -7.28 5.37
N PRO A 63 -3.18 -6.69 6.58
CA PRO A 63 -3.88 -5.45 6.89
C PRO A 63 -3.31 -4.29 6.08
N VAL A 64 -4.21 -3.48 5.51
CA VAL A 64 -3.87 -2.24 4.81
C VAL A 64 -4.57 -1.09 5.49
N ALA A 65 -3.81 -0.12 6.01
CA ALA A 65 -4.36 1.03 6.72
C ALA A 65 -4.13 2.34 5.96
N ARG A 66 -5.16 3.18 5.97
CA ARG A 66 -5.12 4.51 5.38
C ARG A 66 -4.37 5.48 6.29
N GLY A 67 -3.44 6.23 5.72
CA GLY A 67 -2.59 7.18 6.42
C GLY A 67 -2.92 8.64 6.15
N ALA A 68 -1.88 9.46 6.13
CA ALA A 68 -2.01 10.91 5.98
C ALA A 68 -2.53 11.28 4.59
N VAL A 69 -3.47 12.23 4.55
CA VAL A 69 -4.15 12.71 3.33
C VAL A 69 -3.41 13.83 2.60
N ARG A 70 -2.31 14.32 3.18
CA ARG A 70 -1.51 15.43 2.66
C ARG A 70 -0.16 15.47 3.37
N PRO A 71 0.84 16.17 2.79
CA PRO A 71 2.08 16.51 3.49
C PRO A 71 1.83 17.26 4.80
N LEU A 72 2.77 17.14 5.75
CA LEU A 72 2.73 17.90 7.01
C LEU A 72 2.72 19.41 6.75
N LEU A 73 3.51 19.86 5.78
CA LEU A 73 3.64 21.24 5.33
C LEU A 73 3.61 21.30 3.80
N GLY A 74 2.98 22.35 3.25
CA GLY A 74 2.84 22.54 1.81
C GLY A 74 1.62 21.86 1.21
N GLU A 75 1.59 21.78 -0.12
CA GLU A 75 0.51 21.20 -0.91
C GLU A 75 0.90 19.83 -1.47
N SER A 76 -0.09 18.96 -1.65
CA SER A 76 0.07 17.69 -2.34
C SER A 76 0.50 17.90 -3.79
N LYS A 77 1.35 17.02 -4.29
CA LYS A 77 1.78 17.00 -5.68
C LYS A 77 1.67 15.57 -6.19
N TYR A 78 0.90 15.41 -7.25
CA TYR A 78 0.61 14.10 -7.83
C TYR A 78 1.44 13.87 -9.10
N ALA A 79 1.62 12.60 -9.43
CA ALA A 79 2.49 12.13 -10.50
C ALA A 79 1.71 11.34 -11.56
N GLU A 80 0.48 11.75 -11.87
CA GLU A 80 -0.37 11.08 -12.87
C GLU A 80 0.28 11.07 -14.26
N TYR A 81 1.16 12.03 -14.55
CA TYR A 81 1.95 12.05 -15.79
C TYR A 81 2.96 10.90 -15.91
N VAL A 82 3.30 10.24 -14.81
CA VAL A 82 4.17 9.05 -14.75
C VAL A 82 3.34 7.78 -14.62
N HIS A 83 2.33 7.81 -13.75
CA HIS A 83 1.63 6.61 -13.30
C HIS A 83 0.22 6.44 -13.88
N GLY A 84 -0.23 7.33 -14.77
CA GLY A 84 -1.60 7.34 -15.27
C GLY A 84 -2.58 8.01 -14.29
N ALA A 85 -3.80 8.26 -14.76
CA ALA A 85 -4.82 8.92 -13.97
C ALA A 85 -5.28 8.08 -12.76
N ASP A 86 -5.24 6.75 -12.87
CA ASP A 86 -5.54 5.83 -11.78
C ASP A 86 -4.32 5.46 -10.90
N GLY A 87 -3.12 5.97 -11.23
CA GLY A 87 -1.87 5.64 -10.54
C GLY A 87 -1.29 4.25 -10.86
N MET A 88 -1.93 3.48 -11.75
CA MET A 88 -1.58 2.10 -12.11
C MET A 88 -1.48 1.90 -13.63
N GLY A 89 -1.13 2.95 -14.37
CA GLY A 89 -0.94 2.94 -15.81
C GLY A 89 -2.25 2.86 -16.61
N ASP A 90 -3.39 3.19 -16.00
CA ASP A 90 -4.72 3.20 -16.61
C ASP A 90 -5.12 1.85 -17.24
N LEU A 91 -4.66 0.75 -16.61
CA LEU A 91 -4.80 -0.61 -17.13
C LEU A 91 -6.22 -1.19 -16.98
N GLY A 92 -7.15 -0.47 -16.35
CA GLY A 92 -8.53 -0.95 -16.15
C GLY A 92 -8.63 -2.12 -15.17
N ILE A 93 -7.75 -2.18 -14.17
CA ILE A 93 -7.71 -3.26 -13.18
C ILE A 93 -9.00 -3.26 -12.35
N THR A 94 -9.65 -4.43 -12.25
CA THR A 94 -10.87 -4.64 -11.48
C THR A 94 -10.70 -4.16 -10.02
N PRO A 95 -11.67 -3.40 -9.46
CA PRO A 95 -11.62 -2.99 -8.07
C PRO A 95 -11.56 -4.18 -7.10
N SER A 96 -10.72 -4.06 -6.07
CA SER A 96 -10.61 -5.04 -5.00
C SER A 96 -11.87 -5.08 -4.15
N GLN A 97 -12.19 -6.27 -3.62
CA GLN A 97 -13.25 -6.45 -2.60
C GLN A 97 -12.68 -6.51 -1.17
N ARG A 98 -11.37 -6.35 -1.01
CA ARG A 98 -10.72 -6.30 0.30
C ARG A 98 -11.17 -5.07 1.08
N THR A 99 -11.20 -5.21 2.40
CA THR A 99 -11.52 -4.11 3.30
C THR A 99 -10.25 -3.46 3.85
N VAL A 100 -10.28 -2.13 3.92
CA VAL A 100 -9.27 -1.34 4.65
C VAL A 100 -9.38 -1.60 6.14
N ASP A 101 -8.23 -1.68 6.82
CA ASP A 101 -8.16 -1.75 8.28
C ASP A 101 -8.77 -0.48 8.88
N LYS A 102 -9.55 -0.65 9.96
CA LYS A 102 -10.24 0.48 10.61
C LYS A 102 -9.28 1.43 11.33
N ARG A 103 -8.08 0.95 11.66
CA ARG A 103 -7.02 1.76 12.25
C ARG A 103 -6.45 2.72 11.22
N SER A 104 -5.97 3.87 11.69
CA SER A 104 -5.08 4.71 10.88
C SER A 104 -3.74 4.01 10.64
N ALA A 105 -3.00 4.44 9.61
CA ALA A 105 -1.65 3.96 9.34
C ALA A 105 -0.74 4.01 10.57
N VAL A 106 -0.79 5.10 11.35
CA VAL A 106 0.03 5.29 12.53
C VAL A 106 -0.33 4.29 13.63
N GLU A 107 -1.62 4.04 13.86
CA GLU A 107 -2.09 3.04 14.83
C GLU A 107 -1.70 1.62 14.39
N LEU A 108 -1.89 1.28 13.11
CA LEU A 108 -1.49 -0.02 12.59
C LEU A 108 0.02 -0.22 12.77
N LEU A 109 0.84 0.77 12.39
CA LEU A 109 2.29 0.71 12.49
C LEU A 109 2.76 0.53 13.93
N ARG A 110 2.21 1.30 14.87
CA ARG A 110 2.49 1.12 16.31
C ARG A 110 2.17 -0.30 16.76
N ASP A 111 0.94 -0.77 16.49
CA ASP A 111 0.47 -2.07 16.98
C ASP A 111 1.31 -3.22 16.40
N LEU A 112 1.66 -3.17 15.11
CA LEU A 112 2.47 -4.21 14.48
C LEU A 112 3.90 -4.25 15.05
N ILE A 113 4.50 -3.09 15.35
CA ILE A 113 5.84 -3.02 15.95
C ILE A 113 5.83 -3.57 17.38
N GLU A 114 4.84 -3.19 18.19
CA GLU A 114 4.74 -3.64 19.59
C GLU A 114 4.47 -5.15 19.73
N GLN A 115 3.88 -5.78 18.71
CA GLN A 115 3.55 -7.21 18.71
C GLN A 115 4.62 -8.10 18.06
N SER A 116 5.66 -7.51 17.46
CA SER A 116 6.63 -8.22 16.60
C SER A 116 7.88 -8.74 17.30
#